data_AF-A0A176S6J9-F1
#
_entry.id   AF-A0A176S6J9-F1
#
_cell.length_a   1.000
_cell.length_b   1.000
_cell.length_c   1.000
_cell.angle_alpha   90.00
_cell.angle_beta   90.00
_cell.angle_gamma   90.00
#
_symmetry.space_group_name_H-M   'P 1'
#
loop_
_entity.id
_entity.type
_entity.pdbx_description
1 polymer ?
#
loop_
_entity_poly.entity_id
_entity_poly.type
_entity_poly.pdbx_seq_one_letter_code
_entity_poly.pdbx_strand_id
1 'polypeptide(L)'
;MHSISPEDMVTGDLEGNGQDDVIIDFGALYGIWLWMNNSFWVKLHPLSPEGMVTGDIDGSGQDDVIIDFGAPDGIWVRMNNSSWVKLHSLSPEGMVTGDIDGSGQDDVIIDFGAQDGIWVRMNNSTWVKWHSLSPEGMVTGDIDASGQDDAIIDFGVPFGIWVFMNNNDWVPLSTSPEIPSVTGDLDSNGQDDVIISFGEPFGIWVFMNNGAWVKLHNLSAESMVTGNLDGVSSLSVTALMSQKLPAELQQAPASVLPPFVPQNLPLEGAGVEQ
;
A
#
# COMPACT_ATOMS: atom_id res chain seq x y z
N MET A 1 -25.04 -12.13 7.60
CA MET A 1 -24.08 -12.68 6.62
C MET A 1 -24.65 -12.49 5.24
N HIS A 2 -23.94 -11.73 4.41
CA HIS A 2 -24.26 -11.58 2.99
C HIS A 2 -23.99 -12.91 2.28
N SER A 3 -24.78 -13.24 1.25
CA SER A 3 -24.64 -14.49 0.49
C SER A 3 -23.70 -14.35 -0.71
N ILE A 4 -22.96 -13.24 -0.80
CA ILE A 4 -22.05 -12.92 -1.88
C ILE A 4 -20.62 -12.87 -1.34
N SER A 5 -19.66 -13.12 -2.21
CA SER A 5 -18.25 -12.88 -1.90
C SER A 5 -17.99 -11.39 -1.74
N PRO A 6 -17.11 -10.98 -0.83
CA PRO A 6 -16.60 -9.61 -0.80
C PRO A 6 -15.88 -9.30 -2.11
N GLU A 7 -15.95 -8.04 -2.54
CA GLU A 7 -15.24 -7.52 -3.71
C GLU A 7 -13.88 -6.94 -3.32
N ASP A 8 -13.79 -6.33 -2.13
CA ASP A 8 -12.55 -5.79 -1.57
C ASP A 8 -12.55 -5.85 -0.03
N MET A 9 -11.37 -5.84 0.58
CA MET A 9 -11.18 -5.88 2.03
C MET A 9 -9.87 -5.22 2.46
N VAL A 10 -9.95 -4.37 3.48
CA VAL A 10 -8.79 -3.82 4.19
C VAL A 10 -8.98 -3.95 5.70
N THR A 11 -7.91 -3.77 6.46
CA THR A 11 -7.93 -3.82 7.93
C THR A 11 -7.31 -2.57 8.52
N GLY A 12 -7.73 -2.17 9.71
CA GLY A 12 -7.12 -1.07 10.45
C GLY A 12 -7.72 -0.92 11.84
N ASP A 13 -6.96 -0.35 12.77
CA ASP A 13 -7.38 -0.08 14.15
C ASP A 13 -8.25 1.18 14.22
N LEU A 14 -9.53 1.05 13.87
CA LEU A 14 -10.47 2.18 13.73
C LEU A 14 -10.86 2.85 15.06
N GLU A 15 -10.38 2.32 16.19
CA GLU A 15 -10.71 2.78 17.54
C GLU A 15 -9.50 2.91 18.48
N GLY A 16 -8.28 2.69 17.96
CA GLY A 16 -7.03 2.95 18.64
C GLY A 16 -6.78 2.04 19.85
N ASN A 17 -7.25 0.78 19.76
CA ASN A 17 -7.16 -0.19 20.85
C ASN A 17 -6.07 -1.25 20.63
N GLY A 18 -5.31 -1.15 19.54
CA GLY A 18 -4.25 -2.06 19.10
C GLY A 18 -4.77 -3.33 18.44
N GLN A 19 -6.04 -3.39 18.05
CA GLN A 19 -6.65 -4.52 17.36
C GLN A 19 -7.35 -4.05 16.08
N ASP A 20 -6.84 -4.50 14.94
CA ASP A 20 -7.46 -4.19 13.66
C ASP A 20 -8.90 -4.68 13.55
N ASP A 21 -9.74 -3.82 13.01
CA ASP A 21 -11.06 -4.11 12.49
C ASP A 21 -11.00 -4.49 11.01
N VAL A 22 -12.07 -5.10 10.49
CA VAL A 22 -12.14 -5.46 9.06
C VAL A 22 -13.13 -4.56 8.34
N ILE A 23 -12.68 -3.90 7.28
CA ILE A 23 -13.47 -3.08 6.37
C ILE A 23 -13.70 -3.90 5.10
N ILE A 24 -14.97 -4.11 4.73
CA ILE A 24 -15.32 -5.05 3.66
C ILE A 24 -16.28 -4.39 2.70
N ASP A 25 -15.98 -4.43 1.41
CA ASP A 25 -16.95 -4.13 0.37
C ASP A 25 -17.70 -5.39 -0.07
N PHE A 26 -19.02 -5.31 -0.02
CA PHE A 26 -19.94 -6.32 -0.53
C PHE A 26 -20.59 -5.88 -1.85
N GLY A 27 -19.87 -5.10 -2.66
CA GLY A 27 -20.29 -4.67 -3.98
C GLY A 27 -21.49 -3.74 -3.99
N ALA A 28 -21.87 -3.32 -5.20
CA ALA A 28 -22.84 -2.25 -5.44
C ALA A 28 -24.23 -2.45 -4.79
N LEU A 29 -24.59 -3.69 -4.42
CA LEU A 29 -25.87 -3.97 -3.76
C LEU A 29 -25.85 -3.68 -2.25
N TYR A 30 -24.71 -3.87 -1.59
CA TYR A 30 -24.62 -3.83 -0.13
C TYR A 30 -23.69 -2.74 0.40
N GLY A 31 -22.71 -2.33 -0.40
CA GLY A 31 -21.69 -1.33 -0.07
C GLY A 31 -20.73 -1.82 1.01
N ILE A 32 -20.16 -0.85 1.74
CA ILE A 32 -19.08 -1.07 2.69
C ILE A 32 -19.60 -1.33 4.10
N TRP A 33 -19.03 -2.33 4.76
CA TRP A 33 -19.34 -2.75 6.12
C TRP A 33 -18.07 -2.93 6.96
N LEU A 34 -18.20 -2.65 8.26
CA LEU A 34 -17.16 -2.85 9.26
C LEU A 34 -17.50 -4.08 10.10
N TRP A 35 -16.53 -4.96 10.33
CA TRP A 35 -16.56 -5.97 11.38
C TRP A 35 -15.72 -5.48 12.54
N MET A 36 -16.40 -4.89 13.53
CA MET A 36 -15.77 -4.20 14.65
C MET A 36 -15.43 -5.17 15.78
N ASN A 37 -14.21 -5.09 16.32
CA ASN A 37 -13.75 -5.78 17.52
C ASN A 37 -14.02 -7.29 17.51
N ASN A 38 -13.97 -7.89 16.33
CA ASN A 38 -14.37 -9.28 16.12
C ASN A 38 -15.76 -9.65 16.69
N SER A 39 -16.72 -8.71 16.69
CA SER A 39 -17.94 -8.86 17.50
C SER A 39 -19.24 -8.37 16.86
N PHE A 40 -19.25 -7.25 16.13
CA PHE A 40 -20.47 -6.73 15.53
C PHE A 40 -20.25 -6.06 14.18
N TRP A 41 -21.31 -6.03 13.36
CA TRP A 41 -21.30 -5.41 12.05
C TRP A 41 -21.85 -3.98 12.12
N VAL A 42 -21.18 -3.04 11.45
CA VAL A 42 -21.65 -1.67 11.22
C VAL A 42 -21.66 -1.40 9.73
N LYS A 43 -22.74 -0.82 9.19
CA LYS A 43 -22.73 -0.37 7.80
C LYS A 43 -21.97 0.96 7.73
N LEU A 44 -20.88 1.00 6.95
CA LEU A 44 -20.09 2.23 6.78
C LEU A 44 -20.72 3.14 5.72
N HIS A 45 -20.97 2.60 4.53
CA HIS A 45 -21.44 3.38 3.39
C HIS A 45 -22.31 2.51 2.45
N PRO A 46 -23.33 3.08 1.76
CA PRO A 46 -24.14 2.31 0.82
C PRO A 46 -23.49 2.09 -0.56
N LEU A 47 -22.51 2.91 -0.95
CA LEU A 47 -21.78 2.72 -2.20
C LEU A 47 -20.69 1.65 -2.03
N SER A 48 -20.37 0.99 -3.14
CA SER A 48 -19.17 0.16 -3.29
C SER A 48 -18.04 1.04 -3.82
N PRO A 49 -16.81 0.89 -3.30
CA PRO A 49 -15.67 1.68 -3.69
C PRO A 49 -14.97 1.10 -4.92
N GLU A 50 -14.17 1.91 -5.60
CA GLU A 50 -13.20 1.42 -6.60
C GLU A 50 -11.86 1.02 -5.93
N GLY A 51 -11.58 1.52 -4.72
CA GLY A 51 -10.48 1.07 -3.88
C GLY A 51 -10.54 1.61 -2.46
N MET A 52 -9.96 0.88 -1.51
CA MET A 52 -9.83 1.28 -0.10
C MET A 52 -8.41 1.09 0.40
N VAL A 53 -7.96 1.98 1.28
CA VAL A 53 -6.77 1.80 2.14
C VAL A 53 -7.02 2.40 3.52
N THR A 54 -6.17 2.05 4.47
CA THR A 54 -6.26 2.48 5.88
C THR A 54 -4.93 3.05 6.35
N GLY A 55 -4.97 4.01 7.28
CA GLY A 55 -3.78 4.54 7.94
C GLY A 55 -4.11 5.71 8.87
N ASP A 56 -3.28 5.96 9.87
CA ASP A 56 -3.43 7.05 10.84
C ASP A 56 -2.91 8.37 10.24
N ILE A 57 -3.70 8.97 9.34
CA ILE A 57 -3.25 10.14 8.56
C ILE A 57 -3.31 11.45 9.36
N ASP A 58 -3.87 11.44 10.57
CA ASP A 58 -3.92 12.60 11.47
C ASP A 58 -3.17 12.43 12.80
N GLY A 59 -2.52 11.28 13.00
CA GLY A 59 -1.63 11.01 14.14
C GLY A 59 -2.40 10.85 15.45
N SER A 60 -3.64 10.38 15.37
CA SER A 60 -4.52 10.19 16.52
C SER A 60 -4.29 8.85 17.24
N GLY A 61 -3.58 7.92 16.60
CA GLY A 61 -3.48 6.51 16.96
C GLY A 61 -4.71 5.69 16.55
N GLN A 62 -5.58 6.22 15.68
CA GLN A 62 -6.69 5.49 15.08
C GLN A 62 -6.51 5.49 13.57
N ASP A 63 -6.71 4.35 12.93
CA ASP A 63 -6.65 4.29 11.48
C ASP A 63 -7.88 4.97 10.86
N ASP A 64 -7.61 5.82 9.87
CA ASP A 64 -8.61 6.40 8.99
C ASP A 64 -8.89 5.45 7.82
N VAL A 65 -10.10 5.51 7.26
CA VAL A 65 -10.43 4.76 6.04
C VAL A 65 -10.43 5.70 4.85
N ILE A 66 -9.50 5.53 3.91
CA ILE A 66 -9.42 6.29 2.67
C ILE A 66 -10.09 5.46 1.57
N ILE A 67 -11.06 6.07 0.90
CA ILE A 67 -11.97 5.38 -0.01
C ILE A 67 -12.06 6.16 -1.31
N ASP A 68 -11.80 5.51 -2.43
CA ASP A 68 -12.21 6.03 -3.73
C ASP A 68 -13.62 5.54 -4.07
N PHE A 69 -14.54 6.48 -4.28
CA PHE A 69 -15.90 6.17 -4.76
C PHE A 69 -16.04 6.26 -6.27
N GLY A 70 -14.93 6.43 -7.00
CA GLY A 70 -14.94 6.55 -8.46
C GLY A 70 -15.41 7.91 -8.93
N ALA A 71 -15.40 8.14 -10.24
CA ALA A 71 -15.90 9.38 -10.81
C ALA A 71 -17.45 9.47 -10.74
N PRO A 72 -18.04 10.61 -10.32
CA PRO A 72 -17.42 11.92 -10.09
C PRO A 72 -17.08 12.21 -8.62
N ASP A 73 -17.24 11.23 -7.73
CA ASP A 73 -17.18 11.43 -6.28
C ASP A 73 -15.74 11.55 -5.77
N GLY A 74 -14.82 10.75 -6.32
CA GLY A 74 -13.40 10.76 -6.03
C GLY A 74 -13.07 10.20 -4.64
N ILE A 75 -11.99 10.72 -4.05
CA ILE A 75 -11.41 10.18 -2.82
C ILE A 75 -11.98 10.88 -1.58
N TRP A 76 -12.45 10.08 -0.63
CA TRP A 76 -12.98 10.49 0.66
C TRP A 76 -12.28 9.76 1.80
N VAL A 77 -12.16 10.42 2.94
CA VAL A 77 -11.61 9.84 4.17
C VAL A 77 -12.71 9.77 5.21
N ARG A 78 -12.92 8.59 5.79
CA ARG A 78 -13.64 8.43 7.05
C ARG A 78 -12.64 8.65 8.20
N MET A 79 -12.51 9.90 8.60
CA MET A 79 -11.58 10.37 9.62
C MET A 79 -12.04 9.89 11.02
N ASN A 80 -11.15 9.23 11.77
CA ASN A 80 -11.33 8.72 13.13
C ASN A 80 -12.66 7.98 13.31
N ASN A 81 -13.03 7.16 12.32
CA ASN A 81 -14.31 6.46 12.25
C ASN A 81 -15.56 7.35 12.50
N SER A 82 -15.47 8.66 12.31
CA SER A 82 -16.47 9.61 12.83
C SER A 82 -16.92 10.67 11.84
N SER A 83 -16.02 11.22 11.04
CA SER A 83 -16.34 12.31 10.11
C SER A 83 -15.87 12.01 8.69
N TRP A 84 -16.57 12.54 7.69
CA TRP A 84 -16.19 12.41 6.29
C TRP A 84 -15.47 13.66 5.82
N VAL A 85 -14.33 13.48 5.17
CA VAL A 85 -13.55 14.57 4.56
C VAL A 85 -13.25 14.20 3.12
N LYS A 86 -13.58 15.10 2.18
CA LYS A 86 -13.19 14.90 0.79
C LYS A 86 -11.69 15.17 0.63
N LEU A 87 -10.93 14.18 0.17
CA LEU A 87 -9.49 14.31 -0.06
C LEU A 87 -9.22 14.86 -1.46
N HIS A 88 -9.90 14.33 -2.48
CA HIS A 88 -9.70 14.73 -3.87
C HIS A 88 -10.92 14.44 -4.75
N SER A 89 -11.05 15.14 -5.88
CA SER A 89 -12.15 14.95 -6.83
C SER A 89 -11.88 13.89 -7.90
N LEU A 90 -10.61 13.63 -8.21
CA LEU A 90 -10.22 12.56 -9.14
C LEU A 90 -10.27 11.20 -8.44
N SER A 91 -10.66 10.18 -9.20
CA SER A 91 -10.52 8.77 -8.84
C SER A 91 -9.12 8.30 -9.26
N PRO A 92 -8.34 7.68 -8.36
CA PRO A 92 -7.00 7.17 -8.63
C PRO A 92 -7.01 5.78 -9.28
N GLU A 93 -5.86 5.41 -9.86
CA GLU A 93 -5.59 4.04 -10.33
C GLU A 93 -4.98 3.18 -9.21
N GLY A 94 -4.44 3.80 -8.14
CA GLY A 94 -3.94 3.09 -6.95
C GLY A 94 -3.70 4.02 -5.76
N MET A 95 -3.84 3.49 -4.55
CA MET A 95 -3.56 4.18 -3.29
C MET A 95 -2.80 3.26 -2.34
N VAL A 96 -1.87 3.82 -1.56
CA VAL A 96 -1.25 3.19 -0.38
C VAL A 96 -0.96 4.25 0.68
N THR A 97 -0.71 3.80 1.90
CA THR A 97 -0.45 4.63 3.09
C THR A 97 0.84 4.21 3.77
N GLY A 98 1.53 5.13 4.44
CA GLY A 98 2.70 4.83 5.28
C GLY A 98 3.38 6.09 5.78
N ASP A 99 4.16 6.00 6.85
CA ASP A 99 4.87 7.13 7.46
C ASP A 99 6.16 7.45 6.68
N ILE A 100 6.03 8.07 5.51
CA ILE A 100 7.14 8.28 4.59
C ILE A 100 8.10 9.37 5.06
N ASP A 101 7.69 10.26 5.95
CA ASP A 101 8.56 11.30 6.51
C ASP A 101 8.96 11.11 7.97
N GLY A 102 8.59 9.97 8.57
CA GLY A 102 8.98 9.59 9.93
C GLY A 102 8.34 10.49 10.99
N SER A 103 7.17 11.06 10.70
CA SER A 103 6.44 11.97 11.59
C SER A 103 5.57 11.23 12.61
N GLY A 104 5.35 9.93 12.42
CA GLY A 104 4.36 9.11 13.11
C GLY A 104 2.92 9.34 12.62
N GLN A 105 2.74 10.00 11.48
CA GLN A 105 1.46 10.12 10.77
C GLN A 105 1.61 9.47 9.41
N ASP A 106 0.62 8.68 9.01
CA ASP A 106 0.65 8.09 7.67
C ASP A 106 0.43 9.16 6.59
N ASP A 107 1.26 9.11 5.57
CA ASP A 107 1.09 9.85 4.33
C ASP A 107 0.24 9.03 3.35
N VAL A 108 -0.51 9.70 2.46
CA VAL A 108 -1.32 9.01 1.43
C VAL A 108 -0.63 9.13 0.08
N ILE A 109 -0.15 8.03 -0.48
CA ILE A 109 0.45 7.94 -1.80
C ILE A 109 -0.62 7.52 -2.79
N ILE A 110 -0.75 8.27 -3.88
CA ILE A 110 -1.85 8.16 -4.82
C ILE A 110 -1.30 8.20 -6.25
N ASP A 111 -1.64 7.20 -7.05
CA ASP A 111 -1.48 7.25 -8.49
C ASP A 111 -2.75 7.79 -9.14
N PHE A 112 -2.67 8.98 -9.74
CA PHE A 112 -3.77 9.56 -10.52
C PHE A 112 -3.74 9.14 -12.00
N GLY A 113 -2.99 8.08 -12.31
CA GLY A 113 -2.92 7.49 -13.65
C GLY A 113 -1.97 8.24 -14.58
N ALA A 114 -1.85 7.75 -15.81
CA ALA A 114 -0.82 8.17 -16.75
C ALA A 114 -0.80 9.68 -17.12
N GLN A 115 -1.87 10.43 -16.82
CA GLN A 115 -1.92 11.88 -17.05
C GLN A 115 -1.23 12.67 -15.93
N ASP A 116 -1.39 12.22 -14.68
CA ASP A 116 -1.01 12.99 -13.49
C ASP A 116 0.11 12.33 -12.68
N GLY A 117 0.24 11.00 -12.75
CA GLY A 117 1.26 10.19 -12.09
C GLY A 117 1.09 10.09 -10.57
N ILE A 118 2.19 9.85 -9.86
CA ILE A 118 2.21 9.62 -8.42
C ILE A 118 2.30 10.95 -7.65
N TRP A 119 1.38 11.11 -6.71
CA TRP A 119 1.30 12.21 -5.76
C TRP A 119 1.20 11.71 -4.35
N VAL A 120 1.74 12.47 -3.41
CA VAL A 120 1.66 12.14 -1.99
C VAL A 120 1.07 13.30 -1.22
N ARG A 121 0.10 12.99 -0.37
CA ARG A 121 -0.44 13.89 0.62
C ARG A 121 0.36 13.72 1.92
N MET A 122 1.38 14.54 2.08
CA MET A 122 2.23 14.52 3.26
C MET A 122 1.52 15.12 4.47
N ASN A 123 1.54 14.40 5.60
CA ASN A 123 1.05 14.79 6.92
C ASN A 123 -0.37 15.39 6.85
N ASN A 124 -1.23 14.79 6.04
CA ASN A 124 -2.59 15.27 5.76
C ASN A 124 -2.65 16.80 5.53
N SER A 125 -1.66 17.35 4.82
CA SER A 125 -1.53 18.79 4.62
C SER A 125 -1.06 19.16 3.22
N THR A 126 0.06 18.61 2.77
CA THR A 126 0.80 19.12 1.60
C THR A 126 0.81 18.09 0.49
N TRP A 127 0.44 18.50 -0.71
CA TRP A 127 0.58 17.64 -1.90
C TRP A 127 1.96 17.81 -2.53
N VAL A 128 2.65 16.69 -2.72
CA VAL A 128 3.96 16.61 -3.36
C VAL A 128 3.87 15.63 -4.51
N LYS A 129 4.16 16.06 -5.74
CA LYS A 129 4.33 15.10 -6.84
C LYS A 129 5.57 14.28 -6.54
N TRP A 130 5.52 12.96 -6.70
CA TRP A 130 6.70 12.10 -6.64
C TRP A 130 7.17 11.66 -8.01
N HIS A 131 6.24 11.39 -8.93
CA HIS A 131 6.62 10.93 -10.25
C HIS A 131 5.56 11.26 -11.30
N SER A 132 5.98 11.31 -12.57
CA SER A 132 5.06 11.56 -13.70
C SER A 132 4.54 10.29 -14.37
N LEU A 133 5.13 9.13 -14.05
CA LEU A 133 4.62 7.84 -14.51
C LEU A 133 3.57 7.34 -13.54
N SER A 134 2.60 6.61 -14.08
CA SER A 134 1.70 5.76 -13.30
C SER A 134 2.35 4.38 -13.16
N PRO A 135 2.45 3.83 -11.94
CA PRO A 135 2.97 2.50 -11.67
C PRO A 135 1.93 1.39 -11.90
N GLU A 136 2.41 0.16 -12.03
CA GLU A 136 1.57 -1.05 -12.04
C GLU A 136 1.28 -1.56 -10.61
N GLY A 137 2.06 -1.14 -9.61
CA GLY A 137 1.84 -1.45 -8.21
C GLY A 137 2.66 -0.59 -7.26
N MET A 138 2.13 -0.38 -6.06
CA MET A 138 2.80 0.34 -4.97
C MET A 138 2.54 -0.40 -3.65
N VAL A 139 3.55 -0.47 -2.80
CA VAL A 139 3.44 -0.87 -1.38
C VAL A 139 4.42 -0.06 -0.54
N THR A 140 4.20 -0.03 0.76
CA THR A 140 4.98 0.73 1.75
C THR A 140 5.46 -0.17 2.88
N GLY A 141 6.58 0.16 3.50
CA GLY A 141 7.05 -0.49 4.73
C GLY A 141 8.46 -0.06 5.10
N ASP A 142 8.83 -0.18 6.37
CA ASP A 142 10.15 0.18 6.91
C ASP A 142 11.16 -0.92 6.56
N ILE A 143 11.68 -0.90 5.33
CA ILE A 143 12.56 -1.96 4.87
C ILE A 143 14.01 -1.74 5.28
N ASP A 144 14.37 -0.67 5.99
CA ASP A 144 15.73 -0.41 6.46
C ASP A 144 15.87 -0.21 7.98
N ALA A 145 14.77 -0.44 8.72
CA ALA A 145 14.65 -0.30 10.17
C ALA A 145 14.97 1.12 10.66
N SER A 146 14.63 2.14 9.86
CA SER A 146 14.80 3.55 10.22
C SER A 146 13.66 4.09 11.10
N GLY A 147 12.52 3.39 11.14
CA GLY A 147 11.26 3.86 11.69
C GLY A 147 10.48 4.77 10.72
N GLN A 148 10.89 4.84 9.46
CA GLN A 148 10.21 5.54 8.37
C GLN A 148 9.86 4.51 7.30
N ASP A 149 8.65 4.60 6.76
CA ASP A 149 8.25 3.73 5.66
C ASP A 149 8.93 4.15 4.35
N ASP A 150 9.34 3.15 3.59
CA ASP A 150 9.82 3.31 2.23
C ASP A 150 8.71 2.97 1.24
N ALA A 151 8.73 3.57 0.05
CA ALA A 151 7.79 3.21 -1.02
C ALA A 151 8.44 2.26 -2.03
N ILE A 152 7.88 1.07 -2.21
CA ILE A 152 8.28 0.09 -3.21
C ILE A 152 7.28 0.19 -4.37
N ILE A 153 7.76 0.59 -5.53
CA ILE A 153 6.93 0.98 -6.67
C ILE A 153 7.38 0.22 -7.91
N ASP A 154 6.45 -0.52 -8.52
CA ASP A 154 6.65 -1.14 -9.83
C ASP A 154 6.20 -0.21 -10.94
N PHE A 155 7.14 0.30 -11.73
CA PHE A 155 6.84 1.14 -12.89
C PHE A 155 6.60 0.34 -14.18
N GLY A 156 6.46 -0.98 -14.08
CA GLY A 156 6.21 -1.84 -15.23
C GLY A 156 7.39 -1.95 -16.18
N VAL A 157 7.20 -2.63 -17.30
CA VAL A 157 8.24 -2.71 -18.35
C VAL A 157 8.28 -1.38 -19.14
N PRO A 158 9.46 -0.76 -19.35
CA PRO A 158 10.83 -1.27 -19.13
C PRO A 158 11.50 -0.84 -17.82
N PHE A 159 10.78 -0.18 -16.92
CA PHE A 159 11.33 0.50 -15.74
C PHE A 159 11.46 -0.34 -14.47
N GLY A 160 10.74 -1.44 -14.33
CA GLY A 160 10.87 -2.36 -13.18
C GLY A 160 10.49 -1.78 -11.82
N ILE A 161 10.89 -2.50 -10.76
CA ILE A 161 10.64 -2.12 -9.37
C ILE A 161 11.75 -1.24 -8.84
N TRP A 162 11.35 -0.17 -8.16
CA TRP A 162 12.22 0.73 -7.43
C TRP A 162 11.74 0.94 -6.01
N VAL A 163 12.68 1.23 -5.13
CA VAL A 163 12.40 1.72 -3.78
C VAL A 163 12.68 3.22 -3.76
N PHE A 164 11.72 4.03 -3.33
CA PHE A 164 11.97 5.39 -2.92
C PHE A 164 12.33 5.38 -1.44
N MET A 165 13.64 5.33 -1.20
CA MET A 165 14.25 5.10 0.10
C MET A 165 14.30 6.40 0.91
N ASN A 166 13.80 6.35 2.13
CA ASN A 166 13.81 7.41 3.12
C ASN A 166 13.38 8.80 2.56
N ASN A 167 12.34 8.81 1.72
CA ASN A 167 11.84 10.02 1.04
C ASN A 167 12.94 10.82 0.28
N ASN A 168 13.98 10.15 -0.21
CA ASN A 168 15.17 10.82 -0.75
C ASN A 168 15.70 10.19 -2.04
N ASP A 169 15.99 8.89 -2.03
CA ASP A 169 16.74 8.24 -3.11
C ASP A 169 15.95 7.12 -3.78
N TRP A 170 15.86 7.15 -5.11
CA TRP A 170 15.34 6.04 -5.89
C TRP A 170 16.43 4.97 -6.09
N VAL A 171 16.19 3.78 -5.55
CA VAL A 171 17.08 2.61 -5.65
C VAL A 171 16.40 1.52 -6.47
N PRO A 172 17.05 0.99 -7.54
CA PRO A 172 16.45 -0.08 -8.32
C PRO A 172 16.48 -1.40 -7.52
N LEU A 173 15.34 -2.10 -7.48
CA LEU A 173 15.20 -3.37 -6.75
C LEU A 173 15.29 -4.58 -7.68
N SER A 174 14.47 -4.62 -8.72
CA SER A 174 14.41 -5.73 -9.68
C SER A 174 13.69 -5.31 -10.97
N THR A 175 13.62 -6.21 -11.94
CA THR A 175 12.68 -6.06 -13.06
C THR A 175 11.23 -6.16 -12.58
N SER A 176 10.29 -5.67 -13.40
CA SER A 176 8.86 -5.69 -13.09
C SER A 176 8.32 -7.14 -13.07
N PRO A 177 7.61 -7.56 -11.99
CA PRO A 177 6.76 -8.73 -11.94
C PRO A 177 5.43 -8.49 -12.68
N GLU A 178 4.75 -9.55 -13.08
CA GLU A 178 3.38 -9.42 -13.62
C GLU A 178 2.29 -9.35 -12.52
N ILE A 179 2.67 -9.49 -11.24
CA ILE A 179 1.83 -10.06 -10.16
C ILE A 179 2.24 -9.41 -8.80
N PRO A 180 1.41 -9.39 -7.73
CA PRO A 180 1.56 -8.38 -6.68
C PRO A 180 2.85 -8.44 -5.85
N SER A 181 3.04 -7.36 -5.10
CA SER A 181 4.00 -7.28 -4.00
C SER A 181 3.29 -6.91 -2.71
N VAL A 182 3.86 -7.30 -1.58
CA VAL A 182 3.45 -6.91 -0.21
C VAL A 182 4.69 -6.75 0.65
N THR A 183 4.56 -6.02 1.74
CA THR A 183 5.59 -5.86 2.78
C THR A 183 5.17 -6.54 4.07
N GLY A 184 6.13 -6.84 4.93
CA GLY A 184 5.87 -7.22 6.31
C GLY A 184 7.08 -7.89 6.95
N ASP A 185 7.19 -7.72 8.26
CA ASP A 185 8.23 -8.35 9.08
C ASP A 185 8.02 -9.87 9.25
N LEU A 186 8.69 -10.69 8.42
CA LEU A 186 8.55 -12.15 8.46
C LEU A 186 9.41 -12.82 9.56
N ASP A 187 10.42 -12.13 10.09
CA ASP A 187 11.37 -12.70 11.05
C ASP A 187 11.35 -12.02 12.45
N SER A 188 10.40 -11.11 12.65
CA SER A 188 10.14 -10.34 13.86
C SER A 188 11.34 -9.54 14.37
N ASN A 189 12.09 -8.93 13.46
CA ASN A 189 13.22 -8.06 13.79
C ASN A 189 12.89 -6.57 13.77
N GLY A 190 11.67 -6.19 13.37
CA GLY A 190 11.21 -4.81 13.25
C GLY A 190 11.56 -4.14 11.92
N GLN A 191 12.08 -4.88 10.94
CA GLN A 191 12.34 -4.46 9.57
C GLN A 191 11.35 -5.19 8.67
N ASP A 192 10.66 -4.46 7.81
CA ASP A 192 9.79 -5.08 6.83
C ASP A 192 10.60 -5.75 5.72
N ASP A 193 10.15 -6.94 5.30
CA ASP A 193 10.67 -7.59 4.12
C ASP A 193 9.77 -7.31 2.91
N VAL A 194 10.31 -7.37 1.70
CA VAL A 194 9.53 -7.17 0.46
C VAL A 194 9.22 -8.52 -0.19
N ILE A 195 7.96 -8.93 -0.25
CA ILE A 195 7.51 -10.16 -0.89
C ILE A 195 6.98 -9.82 -2.27
N ILE A 196 7.52 -10.45 -3.32
CA ILE A 196 7.14 -10.23 -4.72
C ILE A 196 6.84 -11.57 -5.38
N SER A 197 5.73 -11.62 -6.11
CA SER A 197 5.40 -12.74 -6.99
C SER A 197 5.85 -12.41 -8.42
N PHE A 198 6.90 -13.08 -8.90
CA PHE A 198 7.50 -12.78 -10.21
C PHE A 198 6.84 -13.52 -11.40
N GLY A 199 5.66 -14.10 -11.21
CA GLY A 199 5.00 -14.86 -12.27
C GLY A 199 5.70 -16.20 -12.59
N GLU A 200 5.14 -16.95 -13.53
CA GLU A 200 5.78 -18.18 -14.05
C GLU A 200 6.95 -17.79 -14.99
N PRO A 201 8.13 -18.44 -14.88
CA PRO A 201 8.45 -19.63 -14.08
C PRO A 201 9.11 -19.31 -12.72
N PHE A 202 9.07 -18.06 -12.27
CA PHE A 202 9.91 -17.57 -11.18
C PHE A 202 9.29 -17.79 -9.79
N GLY A 203 7.97 -17.67 -9.65
CA GLY A 203 7.24 -17.88 -8.41
C GLY A 203 7.40 -16.73 -7.41
N ILE A 204 7.21 -17.02 -6.11
CA ILE A 204 7.22 -16.02 -5.03
C ILE A 204 8.59 -15.96 -4.37
N TRP A 205 9.08 -14.74 -4.21
CA TRP A 205 10.35 -14.40 -3.59
C TRP A 205 10.15 -13.35 -2.52
N VAL A 206 11.06 -13.32 -1.55
CA VAL A 206 11.15 -12.27 -0.56
C VAL A 206 12.56 -11.68 -0.59
N PHE A 207 12.64 -10.35 -0.53
CA PHE A 207 13.85 -9.60 -0.29
C PHE A 207 13.94 -9.35 1.21
N MET A 208 14.62 -10.28 1.90
CA MET A 208 14.76 -10.27 3.34
C MET A 208 15.75 -9.19 3.78
N ASN A 209 15.36 -8.43 4.80
CA ASN A 209 16.22 -7.52 5.56
C ASN A 209 17.05 -6.58 4.69
N ASN A 210 16.47 -6.12 3.57
CA ASN A 210 17.09 -5.27 2.56
C ASN A 210 18.49 -5.76 2.10
N GLY A 211 18.68 -7.07 2.01
CA GLY A 211 20.01 -7.62 1.73
C GLY A 211 20.05 -8.99 1.07
N ALA A 212 19.02 -9.81 1.20
CA ALA A 212 19.06 -11.18 0.71
C ALA A 212 17.74 -11.63 0.08
N TRP A 213 17.82 -12.18 -1.14
CA TRP A 213 16.69 -12.83 -1.76
C TRP A 213 16.50 -14.25 -1.23
N VAL A 214 15.26 -14.64 -0.94
CA VAL A 214 14.86 -16.00 -0.59
C VAL A 214 13.65 -16.39 -1.42
N LYS A 215 13.68 -17.57 -2.04
CA LYS A 215 12.51 -18.10 -2.74
C LYS A 215 11.54 -18.73 -1.75
N LEU A 216 10.31 -18.22 -1.69
CA LEU A 216 9.24 -18.78 -0.85
C LEU A 216 8.49 -19.91 -1.56
N HIS A 217 8.22 -19.74 -2.85
CA HIS A 217 7.41 -20.71 -3.58
C HIS A 217 7.71 -20.74 -5.09
N ASN A 218 7.45 -21.87 -5.74
CA ASN A 218 7.67 -22.03 -7.20
C ASN A 218 6.50 -21.54 -8.05
N LEU A 219 5.29 -21.58 -7.51
CA LEU A 219 4.10 -21.02 -8.17
C LEU A 219 3.94 -19.54 -7.80
N SER A 220 3.24 -18.82 -8.65
CA SER A 220 2.84 -17.42 -8.46
C SER A 220 1.57 -17.31 -7.59
N ALA A 221 1.37 -16.16 -6.98
CA ALA A 221 0.16 -15.85 -6.22
C ALA A 221 -0.66 -14.79 -6.95
N GLU A 222 -1.97 -14.95 -7.12
CA GLU A 222 -2.82 -13.90 -7.71
C GLU A 222 -3.03 -12.71 -6.75
N SER A 223 -2.97 -12.98 -5.45
CA SER A 223 -3.06 -11.99 -4.36
C SER A 223 -2.20 -12.48 -3.19
N MET A 224 -1.64 -11.55 -2.43
CA MET A 224 -0.83 -11.82 -1.25
C MET A 224 -1.26 -10.90 -0.11
N VAL A 225 -1.15 -11.43 1.11
CA VAL A 225 -1.31 -10.69 2.37
C VAL A 225 -0.27 -11.23 3.35
N THR A 226 0.25 -10.37 4.22
CA THR A 226 1.17 -10.71 5.30
C THR A 226 0.44 -10.61 6.64
N GLY A 227 0.93 -11.36 7.64
CA GLY A 227 0.35 -11.36 8.98
C GLY A 227 0.65 -12.63 9.77
N ASN A 228 0.52 -12.54 11.10
CA ASN A 228 0.66 -13.69 11.98
C ASN A 228 -0.65 -14.49 12.06
N LEU A 229 -0.74 -15.57 11.29
CA LEU A 229 -1.99 -16.36 11.15
C LEU A 229 -2.17 -17.46 12.19
N ASP A 230 -1.11 -17.87 12.91
CA ASP A 230 -1.17 -18.96 13.89
C ASP A 230 -0.98 -18.49 15.33
N GLY A 231 -0.69 -17.20 15.53
CA GLY A 231 -0.47 -16.59 16.84
C GLY A 231 0.84 -17.03 17.50
N VAL A 232 1.73 -17.69 16.76
CA VAL A 232 3.04 -18.11 17.24
C VAL A 232 4.05 -17.02 16.86
N SER A 233 4.98 -16.70 17.76
CA SER A 233 6.09 -15.80 17.43
C SER A 233 6.89 -16.40 16.28
N SER A 234 7.34 -15.55 15.34
CA SER A 234 8.22 -16.01 14.26
C SER A 234 9.45 -16.70 14.85
N LEU A 235 9.95 -17.72 14.13
CA LEU A 235 11.24 -18.30 14.46
C LEU A 235 12.30 -17.35 13.94
N SER A 236 13.30 -17.01 14.76
CA SER A 236 14.48 -16.28 14.30
C SER A 236 15.03 -16.98 13.04
N VAL A 237 14.91 -16.36 11.88
CA VAL A 237 15.22 -17.00 10.60
C VAL A 237 16.74 -17.05 10.42
N THR A 238 17.38 -18.01 11.09
CA THR A 238 18.74 -18.45 10.74
C THR A 238 18.69 -19.63 9.74
N ALA A 239 17.50 -20.00 9.25
CA ALA A 239 17.27 -21.24 8.50
C ALA A 239 16.93 -21.06 7.01
N LEU A 240 16.63 -19.85 6.52
CA LEU A 240 16.46 -19.61 5.09
C LEU A 240 17.83 -19.32 4.47
N MET A 241 18.31 -20.22 3.61
CA MET A 241 19.52 -19.95 2.84
C MET A 241 19.20 -18.90 1.78
N SER A 242 19.91 -17.77 1.83
CA SER A 242 19.86 -16.76 0.78
C SER A 242 20.14 -17.41 -0.58
N GLN A 243 19.34 -17.03 -1.57
CA GLN A 243 19.44 -17.48 -2.94
C GLN A 243 19.82 -16.30 -3.82
N LYS A 244 20.58 -16.58 -4.87
CA LYS A 244 20.78 -15.59 -5.92
C LYS A 244 19.47 -15.46 -6.71
N LEU A 245 18.90 -14.27 -6.76
CA LEU A 245 17.78 -13.98 -7.65
C LEU A 245 18.14 -14.38 -9.11
N PRO A 246 17.23 -14.96 -9.91
CA PRO A 246 17.48 -15.28 -11.32
C PRO A 246 18.06 -14.09 -12.09
N ALA A 247 19.02 -14.34 -12.99
CA ALA A 247 19.73 -13.26 -13.69
C ALA A 247 18.81 -12.39 -14.57
N GLU A 248 17.69 -12.94 -14.99
CA GLU A 248 16.60 -12.29 -15.71
C GLU A 248 15.91 -11.23 -14.85
N LEU A 249 15.79 -11.48 -13.54
CA LEU A 249 15.13 -10.60 -12.57
C LEU A 249 16.10 -9.62 -11.88
N GLN A 250 17.40 -9.94 -11.89
CA GLN A 250 18.47 -9.12 -11.31
C GLN A 250 18.82 -7.88 -12.12
N GLN A 251 18.40 -7.81 -13.38
CA GLN A 251 18.80 -6.70 -14.23
C GLN A 251 18.21 -5.41 -13.65
N ALA A 252 19.10 -4.47 -13.31
CA ALA A 252 18.70 -3.08 -13.14
C ALA A 252 17.85 -2.73 -14.35
N PRO A 253 16.69 -2.08 -14.14
CA PRO A 253 15.71 -1.91 -15.18
C PRO A 253 16.33 -1.30 -16.43
N ALA A 254 15.83 -1.76 -17.59
CA ALA A 254 16.45 -1.52 -18.89
C ALA A 254 16.61 -0.02 -19.23
N SER A 255 15.95 0.85 -18.46
CA SER A 255 16.05 2.29 -18.48
C SER A 255 16.23 2.86 -17.08
N VAL A 256 17.10 3.87 -16.97
CA VAL A 256 17.16 4.77 -15.80
C VAL A 256 15.78 5.41 -15.62
N LEU A 257 15.25 5.44 -14.40
CA LEU A 257 14.01 6.17 -14.14
C LEU A 257 14.15 7.62 -14.60
N PRO A 258 13.12 8.20 -15.24
CA PRO A 258 13.11 9.62 -15.56
C PRO A 258 13.39 10.44 -14.30
N PRO A 259 14.20 11.51 -14.39
CA PRO A 259 14.47 12.33 -13.23
C PRO A 259 13.18 12.96 -12.70
N PHE A 260 13.03 12.89 -11.38
CA PHE A 260 11.98 13.58 -10.66
C PHE A 260 12.02 15.09 -10.90
N VAL A 261 10.85 15.69 -11.17
CA VAL A 261 10.68 17.15 -11.19
C VAL A 261 9.56 17.49 -10.19
N PRO A 262 9.88 18.10 -9.02
CA PRO A 262 8.87 18.48 -8.05
C PRO A 262 7.84 19.42 -8.68
N GLN A 263 6.57 19.09 -8.50
CA GLN A 263 5.45 19.96 -8.84
C GLN A 263 4.45 19.92 -7.68
N ASN A 264 3.77 21.04 -7.46
CA ASN A 264 2.63 21.12 -6.55
C ASN A 264 1.34 20.91 -7.35
N LEU A 265 0.39 20.16 -6.78
CA LEU A 265 -0.91 19.93 -7.40
C LEU A 265 -1.62 21.28 -7.52
N PRO A 266 -2.26 21.61 -8.66
CA PRO A 266 -3.22 22.70 -8.69
C PRO A 266 -4.32 22.37 -7.66
N LEU A 267 -4.55 23.29 -6.71
CA LEU A 267 -5.60 23.15 -5.70
C LEU A 267 -6.97 23.10 -6.41
N GLU A 268 -7.60 21.93 -6.48
CA GLU A 268 -9.05 21.82 -6.67
C GLU A 268 -9.73 21.58 -5.32
N GLY A 269 -10.82 22.31 -5.09
CA GLY A 269 -11.33 22.66 -3.77
C GLY A 269 -11.72 21.46 -2.90
N ALA A 270 -11.04 21.33 -1.76
CA ALA A 270 -11.57 20.67 -0.58
C ALA A 270 -12.79 21.46 -0.07
N GLY A 271 -13.96 21.18 -0.63
CA GLY A 271 -15.24 21.63 -0.09
C GLY A 271 -15.61 20.75 1.09
N VAL A 272 -15.65 21.32 2.29
CA VAL A 272 -16.31 20.70 3.44
C VAL A 272 -17.82 20.76 3.16
N GLU A 273 -18.43 19.65 2.75
CA GLU A 273 -19.88 19.50 2.85
C GLU A 273 -20.24 18.87 4.21
N GLN A 274 -21.25 19.47 4.86
CA GLN A 274 -21.76 19.13 6.20
C GLN A 274 -22.70 17.93 6.18
#